data_AF-A0A2V5IXL3-F1
#
_entry.id   AF-A0A2V5IXL3-F1
#
_cell.length_a   1.000
_cell.length_b   1.000
_cell.length_c   1.000
_cell.angle_alpha   90.00
_cell.angle_beta   90.00
_cell.angle_gamma   90.00
#
_symmetry.space_group_name_H-M   'P 1'
#
loop_
_entity.id
_entity.type
_entity.pdbx_description
1 polymer ?
#
loop_
_entity_poly.entity_id
_entity_poly.type
_entity_poly.pdbx_seq_one_letter_code
_entity_poly.pdbx_strand_id
1 'polypeptide(L)'
;MRKLLFVCLITLLVAILGGCGERRGATATHDACSLVSKEEVGSVQASPVTDTNSSERSERTDQQNKRSPKDFWKEKFGPYAGNEKERDGKVETKNVEKEQGPAPKKIGGLGDDAYWVTNRFGGMLYVLKGDAFISVGLGGTDDEETKLKKSKVLAQTALQRL
;
A
#
# COMPACT_ATOMS: atom_id res chain seq x y z
N MET A 1 31.20 0.08 57.74
CA MET A 1 31.05 0.25 56.27
C MET A 1 30.46 -0.99 55.61
N ARG A 2 29.15 -1.24 55.73
CA ARG A 2 28.47 -2.38 55.05
C ARG A 2 27.00 -2.11 54.70
N LYS A 3 26.57 -0.84 54.65
CA LYS A 3 25.19 -0.45 54.30
C LYS A 3 25.04 0.17 52.91
N LEU A 4 26.12 0.23 52.11
CA LEU A 4 26.11 0.83 50.77
C LEU A 4 26.00 -0.17 49.62
N LEU A 5 26.05 -1.49 49.88
CA LEU A 5 26.00 -2.52 48.83
C LEU A 5 24.58 -3.05 48.55
N PHE A 6 23.60 -2.79 49.42
CA PHE A 6 22.22 -3.27 49.24
C PHE A 6 21.35 -2.38 48.35
N VAL A 7 21.78 -1.15 48.09
CA VAL A 7 21.01 -0.18 47.28
C VAL A 7 21.27 -0.37 45.77
N CYS A 8 22.35 -1.05 45.39
CA CYS A 8 22.72 -1.26 43.98
C CYS A 8 22.16 -2.56 43.37
N LEU A 9 21.70 -3.51 44.19
CA LEU A 9 21.12 -4.77 43.69
C LEU A 9 19.61 -4.68 43.39
N ILE A 10 18.92 -3.66 43.91
CA ILE A 10 17.46 -3.50 43.75
C ILE A 10 17.10 -2.67 42.51
N THR A 11 18.04 -1.90 41.96
CA THR A 11 17.84 -1.10 40.73
C THR A 11 17.99 -1.88 39.42
N LEU A 12 18.26 -3.20 39.48
CA LEU A 12 18.42 -4.04 38.29
C LEU A 12 17.27 -5.02 38.03
N LEU A 13 16.17 -4.93 38.78
CA LEU A 13 15.04 -5.88 38.69
C LEU A 13 13.67 -5.22 38.40
N VAL A 14 13.64 -4.14 37.60
CA VAL A 14 12.38 -3.47 37.17
C VAL A 14 12.19 -3.46 35.64
N ALA A 15 13.02 -4.17 34.88
CA ALA A 15 13.01 -4.07 33.42
C ALA A 15 12.47 -5.28 32.66
N ILE A 16 11.65 -6.17 33.24
CA ILE A 16 10.98 -7.23 32.45
C ILE A 16 9.61 -7.60 33.04
N LEU A 17 8.59 -6.78 32.75
CA LEU A 17 7.21 -7.24 32.53
C LEU A 17 6.62 -6.42 31.38
N GLY A 18 7.16 -6.68 30.19
CA GLY A 18 6.45 -6.42 28.94
C GLY A 18 5.54 -7.63 28.64
N GLY A 19 4.25 -7.36 28.46
CA GLY A 19 3.23 -8.32 28.02
C GLY A 19 1.89 -8.05 28.72
N CYS A 20 0.75 -7.89 28.08
CA CYS A 20 0.39 -7.88 26.66
C CYS A 20 -0.53 -6.68 26.47
N GLY A 21 -0.03 -5.64 25.82
CA GLY A 21 -0.92 -4.70 25.16
C GLY A 21 -1.49 -5.44 23.96
N GLU A 22 -2.67 -6.05 24.13
CA GLU A 22 -3.46 -6.53 23.01
C GLU A 22 -3.82 -5.29 22.18
N ARG A 23 -2.97 -4.98 21.19
CA ARG A 23 -3.40 -4.21 20.04
C ARG A 23 -4.43 -5.08 19.37
N ARG A 24 -5.69 -4.96 19.82
CA ARG A 24 -6.82 -5.20 18.94
C ARG A 24 -6.60 -4.23 17.79
N GLY A 25 -5.96 -4.75 16.74
CA GLY A 25 -6.11 -4.21 15.42
C GLY A 25 -7.60 -4.29 15.15
N ALA A 26 -8.33 -3.25 15.56
CA ALA A 26 -9.54 -2.92 14.86
C ALA A 26 -9.10 -2.83 13.41
N THR A 27 -9.51 -3.81 12.61
CA THR A 27 -9.46 -3.68 11.16
C THR A 27 -10.30 -2.46 10.87
N ALA A 28 -9.65 -1.29 10.83
CA ALA A 28 -10.30 -0.06 10.50
C ALA A 28 -10.82 -0.28 9.09
N THR A 29 -12.13 -0.46 8.97
CA THR A 29 -12.81 -0.48 7.69
C THR A 29 -12.74 0.94 7.17
N HIS A 30 -11.61 1.29 6.54
CA HIS A 30 -11.43 2.60 5.94
C HIS A 30 -12.36 2.68 4.74
N ASP A 31 -13.38 3.54 4.81
CA ASP A 31 -14.13 3.94 3.64
C ASP A 31 -13.18 4.67 2.70
N ALA A 32 -13.03 4.17 1.46
CA ALA A 32 -12.10 4.74 0.50
C ALA A 32 -12.43 6.21 0.20
N CYS A 33 -13.71 6.59 0.22
CA CYS A 33 -14.15 7.96 -0.01
C CYS A 33 -13.80 8.90 1.15
N SER A 34 -13.58 8.38 2.35
CA SER A 34 -13.01 9.18 3.45
C SER A 34 -11.52 9.49 3.28
N LEU A 35 -10.79 8.74 2.43
CA LEU A 35 -9.35 8.93 2.21
C LEU A 35 -9.03 10.04 1.20
N VAL A 36 -9.93 10.32 0.24
CA VAL A 36 -9.74 11.40 -0.74
C VAL A 36 -11.09 12.06 -1.04
N SER A 37 -11.17 13.38 -0.89
CA SER A 37 -12.41 14.11 -1.12
C SER A 37 -12.72 14.28 -2.60
N LYS A 38 -13.99 14.51 -2.91
CA LYS A 38 -14.48 14.78 -4.26
C LYS A 38 -13.78 16.01 -4.88
N GLU A 39 -13.54 17.03 -4.07
CA GLU A 39 -12.90 18.28 -4.46
C GLU A 39 -11.41 18.06 -4.77
N GLU A 40 -10.73 17.23 -3.97
CA GLU A 40 -9.33 16.85 -4.20
C GLU A 40 -9.19 16.05 -5.49
N VAL A 41 -10.08 15.08 -5.73
CA VAL A 41 -10.13 14.33 -6.99
C VAL A 41 -10.38 15.25 -8.17
N GLY A 42 -11.34 16.17 -8.05
CA GLY A 42 -11.68 17.11 -9.12
C GLY A 42 -10.53 18.09 -9.42
N SER A 43 -9.84 18.55 -8.38
CA SER A 43 -8.66 19.42 -8.50
C SER A 43 -7.53 18.72 -9.25
N VAL A 44 -7.21 17.46 -8.90
CA VAL A 44 -6.16 16.69 -9.57
C VAL A 44 -6.52 16.34 -11.02
N GLN A 45 -7.79 15.99 -11.28
CA GLN A 45 -8.24 15.69 -12.64
C GLN A 45 -8.45 16.94 -13.49
N ALA A 46 -8.44 18.15 -12.89
CA ALA A 46 -8.81 19.41 -13.54
C ALA A 46 -10.19 19.32 -14.21
N SER A 47 -11.12 18.61 -13.56
CA SER A 47 -12.48 18.40 -14.04
C SER A 47 -13.43 18.16 -12.87
N PRO A 48 -14.66 18.70 -12.90
CA PRO A 48 -15.61 18.48 -11.83
C PRO A 48 -16.01 17.00 -11.78
N VAL A 49 -15.99 16.42 -10.58
CA VAL A 49 -16.55 15.08 -10.35
C VAL A 49 -18.06 15.20 -10.29
N THR A 50 -18.81 14.40 -11.05
CA THR A 50 -20.28 14.42 -10.99
C THR A 50 -20.77 13.63 -9.79
N ASP A 51 -20.31 12.39 -9.65
CA ASP A 51 -20.79 11.42 -8.67
C ASP A 51 -19.63 10.66 -8.01
N THR A 52 -19.89 10.07 -6.85
CA THR A 52 -18.92 9.24 -6.12
C THR A 52 -19.62 8.00 -5.61
N ASN A 53 -19.03 6.83 -5.89
CA ASN A 53 -19.59 5.55 -5.51
C ASN A 53 -18.63 4.87 -4.54
N SER A 54 -19.06 4.66 -3.30
CA SER A 54 -18.42 3.70 -2.40
C SER A 54 -19.00 2.31 -2.66
N SER A 55 -18.17 1.29 -2.51
CA SER A 55 -18.64 -0.09 -2.44
C SER A 55 -18.33 -0.65 -1.07
N GLU A 56 -19.36 -1.04 -0.33
CA GLU A 56 -19.20 -1.82 0.88
C GLU A 56 -18.83 -3.26 0.48
N ARG A 57 -17.78 -3.79 1.11
CA ARG A 57 -17.41 -5.19 0.91
C ARG A 57 -18.47 -6.05 1.59
N SER A 58 -19.44 -6.57 0.83
CA SER A 58 -20.30 -7.67 1.29
C SER A 58 -19.40 -8.78 1.83
N GLU A 59 -19.68 -9.26 3.05
CA GLU A 59 -18.92 -10.29 3.75
C GLU A 59 -18.82 -11.55 2.88
N ARG A 60 -17.78 -11.61 2.02
CA ARG A 60 -17.49 -12.81 1.24
C ARG A 60 -16.97 -13.87 2.20
N THR A 61 -17.45 -15.09 1.98
CA THR A 61 -17.24 -16.27 2.81
C THR A 61 -15.81 -16.43 3.30
N ASP A 62 -15.68 -17.02 4.50
CA ASP A 62 -14.52 -17.19 5.37
C ASP A 62 -13.17 -17.55 4.69
N GLN A 63 -13.19 -18.06 3.45
CA GLN A 63 -12.02 -18.40 2.65
C GLN A 63 -11.26 -17.18 2.09
N GLN A 64 -11.94 -16.07 1.77
CA GLN A 64 -11.27 -14.84 1.31
C GLN A 64 -10.81 -13.94 2.45
N ASN A 65 -11.23 -14.25 3.69
CA ASN A 65 -10.86 -13.51 4.90
C ASN A 65 -9.45 -13.85 5.41
N LYS A 66 -8.81 -14.91 4.89
CA LYS A 66 -7.48 -15.35 5.37
C LYS A 66 -6.29 -14.64 4.73
N ARG A 67 -6.47 -13.99 3.57
CA ARG A 67 -5.35 -13.41 2.83
C ARG A 67 -5.11 -11.98 3.28
N SER A 68 -3.97 -11.73 3.92
CA SER A 68 -3.61 -10.37 4.34
C SER A 68 -3.24 -9.49 3.12
N PRO A 69 -3.34 -8.16 3.23
CA PRO A 69 -2.87 -7.25 2.19
C PRO A 69 -1.37 -7.45 1.85
N LYS A 70 -0.56 -7.88 2.81
CA LYS A 70 0.85 -8.24 2.58
C LYS A 70 1.01 -9.55 1.79
N ASP A 71 0.15 -10.54 2.01
CA ASP A 71 0.15 -11.77 1.21
C ASP A 71 -0.26 -11.49 -0.23
N PHE A 72 -1.27 -10.62 -0.41
CA PHE A 72 -1.60 -10.09 -1.73
C PHE A 72 -0.40 -9.43 -2.40
N TRP A 73 0.26 -8.53 -1.67
CA TRP A 73 1.41 -7.81 -2.18
C TRP A 73 2.56 -8.73 -2.59
N LYS A 74 2.92 -9.69 -1.74
CA LYS A 74 4.00 -10.64 -1.98
C LYS A 74 3.73 -11.50 -3.21
N GLU A 75 2.50 -11.99 -3.38
CA GLU A 75 2.14 -12.78 -4.57
C GLU A 75 2.19 -11.94 -5.85
N LYS A 76 1.64 -10.72 -5.81
CA LYS A 76 1.53 -9.86 -7.01
C LYS A 76 2.85 -9.23 -7.41
N PHE A 77 3.64 -8.76 -6.44
CA PHE A 77 4.82 -7.93 -6.67
C PHE A 77 6.14 -8.55 -6.20
N GLY A 78 6.09 -9.62 -5.40
CA GLY A 78 7.29 -10.33 -4.93
C GLY A 78 8.26 -10.75 -6.03
N PRO A 79 7.78 -11.28 -7.19
CA PRO A 79 8.66 -11.59 -8.33
C PRO A 79 9.43 -10.39 -8.89
N TYR A 80 8.96 -9.16 -8.62
CA TYR A 80 9.54 -7.93 -9.15
C TYR A 80 10.33 -7.12 -8.11
N ALA A 81 10.50 -7.60 -6.88
CA ALA A 81 11.19 -6.88 -5.81
C ALA A 81 12.73 -6.80 -5.96
N GLY A 82 13.32 -7.53 -6.92
CA GLY A 82 14.76 -7.51 -7.22
C GLY A 82 15.24 -6.24 -7.94
N ASN A 83 16.53 -5.92 -7.78
CA ASN A 83 17.29 -4.80 -8.35
C ASN A 83 16.82 -4.32 -9.74
N GLU A 84 16.48 -3.02 -9.82
CA GLU A 84 16.04 -2.31 -11.03
C GLU A 84 17.12 -2.22 -12.12
N LYS A 85 18.40 -2.36 -11.77
CA LYS A 85 19.55 -2.13 -12.68
C LYS A 85 19.87 -3.28 -13.66
N GLU A 86 19.21 -4.43 -13.55
CA GLU A 86 19.49 -5.60 -14.41
C GLU A 86 18.41 -5.86 -15.47
N ARG A 87 17.32 -5.09 -15.48
CA ARG A 87 16.13 -5.39 -16.30
C ARG A 87 15.93 -4.51 -17.53
N ASP A 88 16.87 -3.63 -17.85
CA ASP A 88 16.86 -2.85 -19.10
C ASP A 88 17.36 -3.66 -20.31
N GLY A 89 17.72 -4.95 -20.17
CA GLY A 89 18.39 -5.71 -21.23
C GLY A 89 17.95 -7.14 -21.51
N LYS A 90 17.36 -7.88 -20.57
CA LYS A 90 16.92 -9.26 -20.85
C LYS A 90 15.96 -9.78 -19.78
N VAL A 91 14.72 -10.08 -20.15
CA VAL A 91 13.84 -10.91 -19.31
C VAL A 91 13.34 -12.06 -20.15
N GLU A 92 14.19 -13.08 -20.26
CA GLU A 92 13.67 -14.44 -20.24
C GLU A 92 13.44 -14.80 -18.78
N THR A 93 12.17 -14.84 -18.36
CA THR A 93 11.80 -15.58 -17.15
C THR A 93 10.51 -16.33 -17.41
N LYS A 94 10.72 -17.64 -17.47
CA LYS A 94 9.80 -18.77 -17.66
C LYS A 94 8.39 -18.54 -17.10
N ASN A 95 7.41 -18.80 -17.96
CA ASN A 95 6.07 -19.33 -17.66
C ASN A 95 5.34 -18.75 -16.43
N VAL A 96 4.86 -17.52 -16.57
CA VAL A 96 3.59 -17.11 -15.96
C VAL A 96 2.68 -16.69 -17.12
N GLU A 97 2.05 -17.68 -17.74
CA GLU A 97 1.20 -17.48 -18.91
C GLU A 97 -0.03 -16.61 -18.58
N LYS A 98 -0.18 -15.59 -19.43
CA LYS A 98 -1.45 -15.06 -19.97
C LYS A 98 -2.28 -14.21 -19.02
N GLU A 99 -2.06 -12.89 -19.16
CA GLU A 99 -3.02 -11.75 -19.06
C GLU A 99 -2.38 -10.49 -18.46
N GLN A 100 -1.20 -10.61 -17.85
CA GLN A 100 -0.51 -9.47 -17.25
C GLN A 100 0.42 -8.87 -18.30
N GLY A 101 0.22 -7.58 -18.60
CA GLY A 101 0.99 -6.81 -19.58
C GLY A 101 2.49 -6.68 -19.20
N PRO A 102 3.17 -5.60 -19.62
CA PRO A 102 4.60 -5.46 -19.32
C PRO A 102 4.85 -5.44 -17.80
N ALA A 103 6.08 -5.76 -17.41
CA ALA A 103 6.46 -5.85 -16.00
C ALA A 103 6.12 -4.55 -15.23
N PRO A 104 5.58 -4.64 -14.00
CA PRO A 104 5.27 -3.47 -13.20
C PRO A 104 6.52 -2.60 -12.95
N LYS A 105 6.37 -1.28 -13.13
CA LYS A 105 7.42 -0.30 -12.85
C LYS A 105 7.42 0.03 -11.37
N LYS A 106 8.55 -0.20 -10.69
CA LYS A 106 8.74 0.18 -9.28
C LYS A 106 8.71 1.71 -9.13
N ILE A 107 8.06 2.18 -8.06
CA ILE A 107 7.94 3.60 -7.74
C ILE A 107 8.54 3.84 -6.35
N GLY A 108 9.66 4.55 -6.28
CA GLY A 108 10.28 4.93 -5.02
C GLY A 108 9.56 6.08 -4.30
N GLY A 109 9.71 6.14 -2.98
CA GLY A 109 9.29 7.29 -2.16
C GLY A 109 7.78 7.39 -1.88
N LEU A 110 7.02 6.31 -2.10
CA LEU A 110 5.58 6.30 -1.88
C LEU A 110 5.16 5.04 -1.11
N GLY A 111 4.57 5.22 0.08
CA GLY A 111 4.27 4.10 0.98
C GLY A 111 5.52 3.36 1.45
N ASP A 112 5.33 2.13 1.88
CA ASP A 112 6.41 1.19 2.19
C ASP A 112 6.91 0.49 0.90
N ASP A 113 6.02 0.34 -0.09
CA ASP A 113 6.32 -0.17 -1.42
C ASP A 113 5.28 0.34 -2.45
N ALA A 114 5.68 0.57 -3.70
CA ALA A 114 4.76 1.00 -4.76
C ALA A 114 5.16 0.52 -6.15
N TYR A 115 4.15 0.21 -6.96
CA TYR A 115 4.29 -0.24 -8.35
C TYR A 115 3.25 0.41 -9.26
N TRP A 116 3.68 0.76 -10.46
CA TRP A 116 2.83 1.15 -11.56
C TRP A 116 2.66 -0.02 -12.53
N VAL A 117 1.41 -0.44 -12.73
CA VAL A 117 1.05 -1.51 -13.67
C VAL A 117 0.40 -0.86 -14.88
N THR A 118 1.02 -0.94 -16.05
CA THR A 118 0.40 -0.42 -17.28
C THR A 118 -0.73 -1.36 -17.74
N ASN A 119 -1.77 -0.78 -18.32
CA ASN A 119 -2.90 -1.52 -18.89
C ASN A 119 -3.45 -0.74 -20.10
N ARG A 120 -4.41 -1.29 -20.83
CA ARG A 120 -5.02 -0.66 -22.02
C ARG A 120 -5.68 0.71 -21.75
N PHE A 121 -5.90 1.08 -20.49
CA PHE A 121 -6.55 2.32 -20.07
C PHE A 121 -5.56 3.38 -19.55
N GLY A 122 -4.25 3.11 -19.59
CA GLY A 122 -3.22 4.03 -19.12
C GLY A 122 -2.71 3.75 -17.72
N GLY A 123 -2.98 2.57 -17.14
CA GLY A 123 -2.31 2.04 -15.97
C GLY A 123 -3.03 2.20 -14.63
N MET A 124 -2.43 1.60 -13.59
CA MET A 124 -2.92 1.62 -12.21
C MET A 124 -1.74 1.64 -11.24
N LEU A 125 -1.77 2.58 -10.29
CA LEU A 125 -0.78 2.71 -9.23
C LEU A 125 -1.22 1.89 -8.01
N TYR A 126 -0.33 1.03 -7.52
CA TYR A 126 -0.51 0.28 -6.28
C TYR A 126 0.50 0.80 -5.26
N VAL A 127 0.05 1.02 -4.02
CA VAL A 127 0.89 1.49 -2.92
C VAL A 127 0.57 0.72 -1.65
N LEU A 128 1.56 0.03 -1.10
CA LEU A 128 1.51 -0.65 0.18
C LEU A 128 1.84 0.32 1.31
N LYS A 129 1.07 0.30 2.39
CA LYS A 129 1.39 1.00 3.63
C LYS A 129 0.91 0.18 4.83
N GLY A 130 1.83 -0.26 5.68
CA GLY A 130 1.49 -1.05 6.84
C GLY A 130 0.81 -2.36 6.45
N ASP A 131 -0.41 -2.56 6.92
CA ASP A 131 -1.27 -3.72 6.64
C ASP A 131 -2.38 -3.42 5.63
N ALA A 132 -2.32 -2.29 4.92
CA ALA A 132 -3.24 -1.92 3.85
C ALA A 132 -2.48 -1.60 2.55
N PHE A 133 -3.19 -1.60 1.42
CA PHE A 133 -2.69 -1.00 0.19
C PHE A 133 -3.80 -0.21 -0.51
N ILE A 134 -3.42 0.82 -1.24
CA ILE A 134 -4.30 1.60 -2.11
C ILE A 134 -4.00 1.24 -3.56
N SER A 135 -5.04 1.11 -4.37
CA SER A 135 -4.94 1.09 -5.83
C SER A 135 -5.61 2.33 -6.41
N VAL A 136 -4.88 3.12 -7.20
CA VAL A 136 -5.39 4.32 -7.88
C VAL A 136 -5.36 4.08 -9.38
N GLY A 137 -6.53 4.13 -10.02
CA GLY A 137 -6.69 4.12 -11.47
C GLY A 137 -7.31 5.42 -11.94
N LEU A 138 -6.77 5.99 -13.02
CA LEU A 138 -7.30 7.21 -13.64
C LEU A 138 -7.76 6.95 -15.07
N GLY A 139 -9.03 7.27 -15.32
CA GLY A 139 -9.61 7.29 -16.65
C GLY A 139 -9.23 8.55 -17.44
N GLY A 140 -9.91 8.78 -18.55
CA GLY A 140 -9.72 9.97 -19.38
C GLY A 140 -8.63 9.86 -20.44
N THR A 141 -8.40 10.96 -21.16
CA THR A 141 -7.55 11.05 -22.36
C THR A 141 -6.09 11.39 -22.07
N ASP A 142 -5.74 11.63 -20.81
CA ASP A 142 -4.36 11.88 -20.41
C ASP A 142 -3.44 10.70 -20.79
N ASP A 143 -2.20 11.03 -21.12
CA ASP A 143 -1.14 10.05 -21.34
C ASP A 143 -0.74 9.32 -20.04
N GLU A 144 0.01 8.23 -20.18
CA GLU A 144 0.40 7.38 -19.04
C GLU A 144 1.23 8.13 -18.00
N GLU A 145 2.13 9.02 -18.42
CA GLU A 145 2.99 9.77 -17.50
C GLU A 145 2.17 10.76 -16.69
N THR A 146 1.26 11.48 -17.34
CA THR A 146 0.32 12.40 -16.68
C THR A 146 -0.59 11.66 -15.71
N LYS A 147 -1.13 10.49 -16.11
CA LYS A 147 -1.93 9.64 -15.22
C LYS A 147 -1.14 9.15 -14.02
N LEU A 148 0.11 8.73 -14.21
CA LEU A 148 0.98 8.33 -13.09
C LEU A 148 1.23 9.50 -12.14
N LYS A 149 1.54 10.70 -12.65
CA LYS A 149 1.74 11.91 -11.83
C LYS A 149 0.50 12.23 -10.99
N LYS A 150 -0.67 12.30 -11.62
CA LYS A 150 -1.95 12.54 -10.93
C LYS A 150 -2.25 11.45 -9.89
N SER A 151 -2.01 10.18 -10.24
CA SER A 151 -2.22 9.04 -9.33
C SER A 151 -1.32 9.11 -8.08
N LYS A 152 -0.07 9.56 -8.24
CA LYS A 152 0.85 9.77 -7.10
C LYS A 152 0.34 10.82 -6.14
N VAL A 153 -0.19 11.94 -6.65
CA VAL A 153 -0.77 13.00 -5.81
C VAL A 153 -1.94 12.45 -4.99
N LEU A 154 -2.88 11.76 -5.63
CA LEU A 154 -4.02 11.16 -4.95
C LEU A 154 -3.61 10.10 -3.91
N ALA A 155 -2.63 9.26 -4.25
CA ALA A 155 -2.10 8.28 -3.32
C ALA A 155 -1.43 8.96 -2.12
N GLN A 156 -0.66 10.03 -2.31
CA GLN A 156 -0.06 10.79 -1.22
C GLN A 156 -1.11 11.39 -0.29
N THR A 157 -2.17 11.98 -0.84
CA THR A 157 -3.30 12.49 -0.06
C THR A 157 -3.96 11.38 0.76
N ALA A 158 -4.25 10.23 0.15
CA ALA A 158 -4.86 9.10 0.83
C ALA A 158 -3.96 8.53 1.95
N LEU A 159 -2.65 8.44 1.72
CA LEU A 159 -1.68 7.95 2.70
C LEU A 159 -1.56 8.85 3.94
N GLN A 160 -1.92 10.13 3.87
CA GLN A 160 -1.95 11.01 5.03
C GLN A 160 -3.09 10.66 6.01
N ARG A 161 -4.06 9.86 5.56
CA ARG A 161 -5.30 9.53 6.29
C ARG A 161 -5.45 8.04 6.59
N LEU A 162 -4.42 7.25 6.25
CA LEU A 162 -4.31 5.82 6.53
C LEU A 162 -3.68 5.56 7.90
#